data_AF-A0A2N3Y8N9-F1
#
_entry.id   AF-A0A2N3Y8N9-F1
#
_cell.length_a   1.000
_cell.length_b   1.000
_cell.length_c   1.000
_cell.angle_alpha   90.00
_cell.angle_beta   90.00
_cell.angle_gamma   90.00
#
_symmetry.space_group_name_H-M   'P 1'
#
loop_
_entity.id
_entity.type
_entity.pdbx_description
1 polymer ?
#
loop_
_entity_poly.entity_id
_entity_poly.type
_entity_poly.pdbx_seq_one_letter_code
_entity_poly.pdbx_strand_id
1 'polypeptide(L)'
;MSEPVSVSGHQAFYVDLDRAPELLAELDGMREKYTTTRDMATELATIMPPFGDDVTIAVFQKLGERAQGGEGCLYGTAQGMIDWIDGFKAAVQKAIDEHKRIDNETWMA
;
A
#
# COMPACT_ATOMS: atom_id res chain seq x y z
N MET A 1 31.79 16.07 8.50
CA MET A 1 31.91 14.75 9.14
C MET A 1 31.65 14.96 10.62
N SER A 2 30.44 14.65 11.08
CA SER A 2 30.04 14.88 12.47
C SER A 2 30.17 13.56 13.22
N GLU A 3 30.89 13.59 14.35
CA GLU A 3 31.19 12.40 15.15
C GLU A 3 29.95 11.86 15.87
N PRO A 4 29.82 10.53 16.04
CA PRO A 4 28.69 9.93 16.74
C PRO A 4 28.86 10.11 18.26
N VAL A 5 27.96 10.88 18.88
CA VAL A 5 27.83 10.95 20.34
C VAL A 5 27.01 9.75 20.80
N SER A 6 27.65 8.83 21.53
CA SER A 6 27.00 7.66 22.13
C SER A 6 26.38 8.04 23.46
N VAL A 7 25.04 7.96 23.55
CA VAL A 7 24.30 7.98 24.82
C VAL A 7 23.89 6.54 25.15
N SER A 8 24.46 6.03 26.26
CA SER A 8 24.18 4.78 26.96
C SER A 8 23.03 3.89 26.44
N GLY A 9 23.38 2.77 25.81
CA GLY A 9 22.61 1.51 25.89
C GLY A 9 21.42 1.31 24.95
N HIS A 10 21.03 2.30 24.16
CA HIS A 10 20.07 2.09 23.06
C HIS A 10 20.81 2.21 21.74
N GLN A 11 20.72 1.18 20.90
CA GLN A 11 21.11 1.30 19.50
C GLN A 11 20.22 2.41 18.92
N ALA A 12 20.76 3.62 18.79
CA ALA A 12 20.08 4.70 18.10
C ALA A 12 19.99 4.26 16.65
N PHE A 13 18.87 3.64 16.28
CA PHE A 13 18.52 3.45 14.89
C PHE A 13 18.42 4.85 14.31
N TYR A 14 19.41 5.23 13.51
CA TYR A 14 19.41 6.51 12.81
C TYR A 14 18.30 6.42 11.76
N VAL A 15 17.14 6.97 12.07
CA VAL A 15 16.04 7.11 11.11
C VAL A 15 16.37 8.34 10.28
N ASP A 16 16.74 8.11 9.02
CA ASP A 16 16.94 9.17 8.05
C ASP A 16 15.58 9.76 7.65
N LEU A 17 15.10 10.70 8.47
CA LEU A 17 13.81 11.37 8.28
C LEU A 17 13.78 12.29 7.06
N ASP A 18 14.95 12.68 6.55
CA ASP A 18 15.05 13.50 5.34
C ASP A 18 14.57 12.71 4.11
N ARG A 19 14.67 11.38 4.15
CA ARG A 19 14.17 10.47 3.10
C ARG A 19 12.72 10.02 3.31
N ALA A 20 12.12 10.36 4.44
CA ALA A 20 10.75 9.96 4.74
C ALA A 20 9.73 10.51 3.72
N PRO A 21 9.84 11.75 3.20
CA PRO A 21 8.99 12.23 2.12
C PRO A 21 9.09 11.40 0.83
N GLU A 22 10.30 10.96 0.46
CA GLU A 22 10.53 10.12 -0.72
C GLU A 22 9.84 8.76 -0.56
N LEU A 23 10.01 8.13 0.61
CA LEU A 23 9.36 6.86 0.94
C LEU A 23 7.83 6.98 0.87
N LEU A 24 7.26 8.05 1.44
CA LEU A 24 5.80 8.28 1.40
C LEU A 24 5.30 8.45 -0.05
N ALA A 25 6.07 9.15 -0.90
CA ALA A 25 5.74 9.32 -2.31
C ALA A 25 5.82 8.00 -3.10
N GLU A 26 6.82 7.16 -2.82
CA GLU A 26 6.92 5.82 -3.42
C GLU A 26 5.72 4.93 -3.02
N LEU A 27 5.32 4.98 -1.75
CA LEU A 27 4.13 4.26 -1.26
C LEU A 27 2.85 4.74 -1.95
N ASP A 28 2.70 6.05 -2.17
CA ASP A 28 1.59 6.60 -2.94
C ASP A 28 1.58 6.10 -4.39
N GLY A 29 2.75 6.06 -5.04
CA GLY A 29 2.88 5.49 -6.38
C GLY A 29 2.55 4.00 -6.44
N MET A 30 2.88 3.21 -5.40
CA MET A 30 2.46 1.81 -5.32
C MET A 30 0.95 1.67 -5.11
N ARG A 31 0.37 2.50 -4.21
CA ARG A 31 -1.07 2.53 -3.94
C ARG A 31 -1.86 2.82 -5.21
N GLU A 32 -1.39 3.75 -6.03
CA GLU A 32 -2.03 4.10 -7.30
C GLU A 32 -2.06 2.91 -8.27
N LYS A 33 -0.94 2.17 -8.41
CA LYS A 33 -0.90 0.96 -9.26
C LYS A 33 -1.91 -0.11 -8.83
N TYR A 34 -2.08 -0.32 -7.53
CA TYR A 34 -3.08 -1.26 -7.04
C TYR A 34 -4.51 -0.73 -7.21
N THR A 35 -4.71 0.59 -7.14
CA THR A 35 -5.99 1.23 -7.48
C THR A 35 -6.35 0.95 -8.93
N THR A 36 -5.43 1.19 -9.88
CA THR A 36 -5.63 0.86 -11.29
C THR A 36 -5.94 -0.63 -11.49
N THR A 37 -5.22 -1.51 -10.80
CA THR A 37 -5.44 -2.96 -10.89
C THR A 37 -6.83 -3.37 -10.40
N ARG A 38 -7.30 -2.78 -9.29
CA ARG A 38 -8.65 -3.00 -8.76
C ARG A 38 -9.73 -2.53 -9.73
N ASP A 39 -9.52 -1.37 -10.35
CA ASP A 39 -10.47 -0.79 -11.29
C ASP A 39 -10.54 -1.66 -12.58
N MET A 40 -9.39 -2.11 -13.10
CA MET A 40 -9.34 -3.08 -14.20
C MET A 40 -10.02 -4.41 -13.87
N ALA A 41 -9.89 -4.90 -12.63
CA ALA A 41 -10.58 -6.12 -12.20
C ALA A 41 -12.12 -5.93 -12.23
N THR A 42 -12.59 -4.72 -11.90
CA THR A 42 -14.01 -4.38 -11.99
C THR A 42 -14.48 -4.37 -13.45
N GLU A 43 -13.69 -3.77 -14.35
CA GLU A 43 -13.99 -3.80 -15.79
C GLU A 43 -14.06 -5.22 -16.33
N LEU A 44 -13.07 -6.06 -15.99
CA LEU A 44 -12.99 -7.44 -16.42
C LEU A 44 -14.21 -8.28 -15.98
N ALA A 45 -14.71 -8.02 -14.77
CA ALA A 45 -15.88 -8.70 -14.22
C ALA A 45 -17.20 -8.36 -14.96
N THR A 46 -17.22 -7.24 -15.69
CA THR A 46 -18.41 -6.76 -16.43
C THR A 46 -18.42 -7.14 -17.91
N ILE A 47 -17.38 -7.83 -18.39
CA ILE A 47 -17.31 -8.22 -19.81
C ILE A 47 -18.40 -9.24 -20.11
N MET A 48 -19.24 -8.93 -21.10
CA MET A 48 -20.29 -9.84 -21.56
C MET A 48 -19.75 -10.87 -22.56
N PRO A 49 -20.25 -12.12 -22.52
CA PRO A 49 -19.88 -13.13 -23.50
C PRO A 49 -20.32 -12.71 -24.92
N PRO A 50 -19.47 -12.91 -25.94
CA PRO A 50 -19.79 -12.55 -27.33
C PRO A 50 -20.82 -13.51 -27.97
N PHE A 51 -20.99 -14.69 -27.40
CA PHE A 51 -21.90 -15.73 -27.88
C PHE A 51 -22.71 -16.29 -26.72
N GLY A 52 -23.94 -16.71 -27.01
CA GLY A 52 -24.87 -17.26 -26.02
C GLY A 52 -24.80 -18.77 -25.86
N ASP A 53 -23.75 -19.43 -26.36
CA ASP A 53 -23.56 -20.86 -26.10
C ASP A 53 -23.11 -21.11 -24.65
N ASP A 54 -23.53 -22.25 -24.10
CA ASP A 54 -23.32 -22.58 -22.69
C ASP A 54 -21.83 -22.58 -22.28
N VAL A 55 -20.94 -22.96 -23.20
CA VAL A 55 -19.50 -23.01 -22.94
C VAL A 55 -18.94 -21.59 -22.81
N THR A 56 -19.25 -20.71 -23.76
CA THR A 56 -18.83 -19.31 -23.71
C THR A 56 -19.37 -18.61 -22.46
N ILE A 57 -20.65 -18.79 -22.12
CA ILE A 57 -21.24 -18.22 -20.91
C ILE A 57 -20.49 -18.71 -19.66
N ALA A 58 -20.26 -20.02 -19.53
CA ALA A 58 -19.58 -20.58 -18.36
C ALA A 58 -18.12 -20.10 -18.22
N VAL A 59 -17.41 -19.91 -19.34
CA VAL A 59 -16.05 -19.37 -19.34
C VAL A 59 -16.05 -17.91 -18.85
N PHE A 60 -16.96 -17.08 -19.34
CA PHE A 60 -17.05 -15.68 -18.93
C PHE A 60 -17.50 -15.53 -17.47
N GLN A 61 -18.38 -16.40 -16.97
CA GLN A 61 -18.73 -16.44 -15.55
C GLN A 61 -17.50 -16.71 -14.67
N LYS A 62 -16.68 -17.72 -15.02
CA LYS A 62 -15.44 -18.03 -14.28
C LYS A 62 -14.41 -16.91 -14.36
N LEU A 63 -14.27 -16.25 -15.51
CA LEU A 63 -13.43 -15.06 -15.66
C LEU A 63 -13.92 -13.94 -14.74
N GLY A 64 -15.23 -13.72 -14.69
CA GLY A 64 -15.88 -12.78 -13.78
C GLY A 64 -15.53 -13.07 -12.32
N GLU A 65 -15.69 -14.32 -11.86
CA GLU A 65 -15.35 -14.72 -10.48
C GLU A 65 -13.87 -14.50 -10.14
N ARG A 66 -12.96 -14.79 -11.08
CA ARG A 66 -11.51 -14.57 -10.90
C ARG A 66 -11.14 -13.10 -10.88
N ALA A 67 -11.87 -12.28 -11.62
CA ALA A 67 -11.72 -10.84 -11.59
C ALA A 67 -12.27 -10.25 -10.29
N GLN A 68 -13.50 -10.61 -9.92
CA GLN A 68 -14.22 -10.08 -8.77
C GLN A 68 -15.20 -11.12 -8.18
N GLY A 69 -15.21 -11.25 -6.85
CA GLY A 69 -16.20 -12.06 -6.12
C GLY A 69 -15.75 -13.46 -5.72
N GLY A 70 -14.68 -14.00 -6.32
CA GLY A 70 -14.04 -15.23 -5.87
C GLY A 70 -13.00 -15.02 -4.75
N GLU A 71 -12.71 -16.07 -3.98
CA GLU A 71 -11.56 -16.07 -3.06
C GLU A 71 -10.25 -15.88 -3.84
N GLY A 72 -9.40 -14.97 -3.38
CA GLY A 72 -8.15 -14.64 -4.08
C GLY A 72 -8.38 -13.99 -5.46
N CYS A 73 -9.56 -13.41 -5.72
CA CYS A 73 -9.80 -12.66 -6.95
C CYS A 73 -8.86 -11.44 -7.07
N LEU A 74 -8.69 -10.96 -8.29
CA LEU A 74 -7.86 -9.80 -8.60
C LEU A 74 -8.29 -8.56 -7.80
N TYR A 75 -9.60 -8.30 -7.75
CA TYR A 75 -10.16 -7.19 -6.99
C TYR A 75 -9.78 -7.27 -5.50
N GLY A 76 -10.06 -8.41 -4.86
CA GLY A 76 -9.82 -8.59 -3.42
C GLY A 76 -8.34 -8.50 -3.08
N THR A 77 -7.47 -9.06 -3.93
CA THR A 77 -6.02 -8.98 -3.77
C THR A 77 -5.53 -7.53 -3.89
N ALA A 78 -5.99 -6.80 -4.91
CA ALA A 78 -5.61 -5.40 -5.10
C ALA A 78 -6.10 -4.52 -3.94
N GLN A 79 -7.34 -4.71 -3.48
CA GLN A 79 -7.87 -3.98 -2.32
C GLN A 79 -7.08 -4.29 -1.05
N GLY A 80 -6.74 -5.55 -0.78
CA GLY A 80 -5.92 -5.92 0.37
C GLY A 80 -4.53 -5.27 0.34
N MET A 81 -3.92 -5.13 -0.84
CA MET A 81 -2.65 -4.42 -0.99
C MET A 81 -2.79 -2.92 -0.76
N ILE A 82 -3.88 -2.29 -1.21
CA ILE A 82 -4.18 -0.88 -0.92
C ILE A 82 -4.29 -0.67 0.59
N ASP A 83 -5.08 -1.50 1.27
CA ASP A 83 -5.31 -1.40 2.72
C ASP A 83 -4.00 -1.57 3.50
N TRP A 84 -3.14 -2.50 3.07
CA TRP A 84 -1.82 -2.69 3.65
C TRP A 84 -0.91 -1.46 3.46
N ILE A 85 -0.88 -0.88 2.26
CA ILE A 85 -0.09 0.33 1.98
C ILE A 85 -0.59 1.51 2.82
N ASP A 86 -1.91 1.72 2.88
CA ASP A 86 -2.51 2.80 3.65
C ASP A 86 -2.18 2.65 5.16
N GLY A 87 -2.23 1.42 5.67
CA GLY A 87 -1.83 1.10 7.05
C GLY A 87 -0.34 1.33 7.32
N PHE A 88 0.53 0.91 6.40
CA PHE A 88 1.97 1.13 6.53
C PHE A 88 2.32 2.62 6.47
N LYS A 89 1.71 3.37 5.55
CA LYS A 89 1.89 4.83 5.43
C LYS A 89 1.49 5.55 6.73
N ALA A 90 0.36 5.17 7.33
CA ALA A 90 -0.07 5.72 8.62
C ALA A 90 0.93 5.43 9.75
N ALA A 91 1.50 4.22 9.79
CA ALA A 91 2.51 3.85 10.77
C ALA A 91 3.81 4.66 10.60
N VAL A 92 4.26 4.85 9.35
CA VAL A 92 5.43 5.69 9.03
C VAL A 92 5.19 7.15 9.44
N GLN A 93 4.03 7.72 9.08
CA GLN A 93 3.70 9.10 9.45
C GLN A 93 3.70 9.29 10.97
N LYS A 94 3.12 8.34 11.72
CA LYS A 94 3.13 8.36 13.18
C LYS A 94 4.55 8.34 13.76
N ALA A 95 5.45 7.54 13.18
CA ALA A 95 6.85 7.49 13.62
C ALA A 95 7.60 8.80 13.37
N ILE A 96 7.36 9.44 12.21
CA ILE A 96 7.93 10.75 11.88
C ILE A 96 7.43 11.82 12.87
N ASP A 97 6.13 11.85 13.13
CA ASP A 97 5.51 12.84 14.01
C ASP A 97 6.01 12.70 15.46
N GLU A 98 6.16 11.46 15.93
CA GLU A 98 6.70 11.17 17.25
C GLU A 98 8.17 11.60 17.39
N HIS A 99 8.99 11.39 16.36
CA HIS A 99 10.37 11.87 16.37
C HIS A 99 10.44 13.40 16.43
N LYS A 100 9.64 14.09 15.60
CA LYS A 100 9.55 15.56 15.61
C LYS A 100 9.13 16.10 16.98
N ARG A 101 8.23 15.40 17.68
CA ARG A 101 7.81 15.75 19.04
C ARG A 101 8.98 15.66 20.02
N ILE A 102 9.71 14.54 20.02
CA ILE A 102 10.85 14.30 20.91
C ILE A 102 11.97 15.31 20.66
N ASP A 103 12.29 15.61 19.40
CA ASP A 103 13.31 16.61 19.06
C ASP A 103 12.92 18.00 19.57
N ASN A 104 11.66 18.40 19.40
CA ASN A 104 11.17 19.69 19.87
C ASN A 104 11.17 19.79 21.41
N GLU A 105 10.82 18.72 22.11
CA GLU A 105 10.90 18.65 23.58
C GLU A 105 12.33 18.70 24.10
N THR A 106 13.28 18.07 23.38
CA THR A 106 14.70 18.07 23.74
C THR A 106 15.36 19.43 23.50
N TRP A 107 14.93 20.18 22.49
CA TRP A 107 15.42 21.54 22.20
C TRP A 107 14.87 22.62 23.14
N MET A 108 13.71 22.37 23.76
CA MET A 108 13.03 23.31 24.67
C MET A 108 13.36 23.06 26.16
N ALA A 109 14.08 21.99 26.48
CA ALA A 109 14.54 21.62 27.82
C ALA A 109 15.98 22.10 28.08
#